data_AF-E9G9K7-F1
#
_entry.id   AF-E9G9K7-F1
#
_cell.length_a   1.000
_cell.length_b   1.000
_cell.length_c   1.000
_cell.angle_alpha   90.00
_cell.angle_beta   90.00
_cell.angle_gamma   90.00
#
_symmetry.space_group_name_H-M   'P 1'
#
loop_
_entity.id
_entity.type
_entity.pdbx_description
1 polymer ?
#
loop_
_entity_poly.entity_id
_entity_poly.type
_entity_poly.pdbx_seq_one_letter_code
_entity_poly.pdbx_strand_id
1 'polypeptide(L)'
;GQSVGAHIVIFSAGRPVFSAMFQSGLLESKSRIVVIIDHIEFDVFRQLLIYLYTGMTPKVTEESITQLLFVASDKYGVEALKYECVNVLKTLLKIKNAILNLF
;
A
#
# COMPACT_ATOMS: atom_id res chain seq x y z
N GLY A 1 -19.20 -4.28 -1.33
CA GLY A 1 -17.91 -3.68 -0.95
C GLY A 1 -17.46 -4.25 0.37
N GLN A 2 -16.15 -4.36 0.60
CA GLN A 2 -15.58 -4.78 1.88
C GLN A 2 -15.20 -3.54 2.71
N SER A 3 -15.12 -3.70 4.04
CA SER A 3 -14.77 -2.61 4.95
C SER A 3 -13.75 -3.07 5.98
N VAL A 4 -12.91 -2.13 6.43
CA VAL A 4 -11.91 -2.35 7.48
C VAL A 4 -11.89 -1.14 8.40
N GLY A 5 -11.92 -1.37 9.71
CA GLY A 5 -11.76 -0.30 10.70
C GLY A 5 -10.30 0.09 10.85
N ALA A 6 -10.02 1.39 10.97
CA ALA A 6 -8.67 1.89 11.20
C ALA A 6 -8.66 3.21 11.99
N HIS A 7 -7.50 3.54 12.57
CA HIS A 7 -7.30 4.76 13.33
C HIS A 7 -6.78 5.87 12.42
N ILE A 8 -7.54 6.96 12.33
CA ILE A 8 -7.20 8.12 11.48
C ILE A 8 -5.85 8.74 11.84
N VAL A 9 -5.45 8.67 13.11
CA VAL A 9 -4.13 9.17 13.56
C VAL A 9 -2.97 8.47 12.85
N ILE A 10 -3.10 7.16 12.58
CA ILE A 10 -2.07 6.36 11.89
C ILE A 10 -1.93 6.78 10.43
N PHE A 11 -3.05 7.09 9.78
CA PHE A 11 -3.08 7.59 8.42
C PHE A 11 -2.58 9.03 8.31
N SER A 12 -2.95 9.88 9.26
CA SER A 12 -2.60 11.31 9.26
C SER A 12 -1.14 11.56 9.64
N ALA A 13 -0.53 10.65 10.40
CA ALA A 13 0.88 10.75 10.78
C ALA A 13 1.78 10.68 9.54
N GLY A 14 2.31 11.84 9.13
CA GLY A 14 3.35 11.97 8.12
C GLY A 14 2.88 11.92 6.66
N ARG A 15 1.57 11.98 6.37
CA ARG A 15 1.05 11.82 5.00
C ARG A 15 0.07 12.94 4.61
N PRO A 16 0.48 13.87 3.72
CA PRO A 16 -0.34 14.99 3.28
C PRO A 16 -1.68 14.58 2.67
N VAL A 17 -1.70 13.46 1.93
CA VAL A 17 -2.90 12.95 1.26
C VAL A 17 -4.00 12.59 2.27
N PHE A 18 -3.65 11.86 3.33
CA PHE A 18 -4.61 11.50 4.37
C PHE A 18 -4.96 12.69 5.26
N SER A 19 -3.99 13.56 5.58
CA SER A 19 -4.28 14.79 6.32
C SER A 19 -5.32 15.64 5.59
N ALA A 20 -5.16 15.85 4.28
CA ALA A 20 -6.11 16.59 3.46
C ALA A 20 -7.48 15.89 3.41
N MET A 21 -7.50 14.56 3.26
CA MET A 21 -8.75 13.78 3.22
C MET A 21 -9.59 13.93 4.49
N PHE A 22 -8.95 13.94 5.67
CA PHE A 22 -9.67 14.03 6.95
C PHE A 22 -9.89 15.45 7.48
N GLN A 23 -9.21 16.46 6.94
CA GLN A 23 -9.31 17.87 7.40
C GLN A 23 -10.05 18.79 6.43
N SER A 24 -10.32 18.36 5.19
CA SER A 24 -10.88 19.21 4.12
C SER A 24 -12.36 19.60 4.27
N GLY A 25 -13.05 19.20 5.35
CA GLY A 25 -14.49 19.45 5.52
C GLY A 25 -15.39 18.66 4.55
N LEU A 26 -14.79 17.77 3.75
CA LEU A 26 -15.47 16.86 2.81
C LEU A 26 -16.20 15.71 3.54
N LEU A 27 -16.96 14.91 2.80
CA LEU A 27 -17.81 13.85 3.35
C LEU A 27 -17.02 12.86 4.23
N GLU A 28 -15.76 12.60 3.90
CA GLU A 28 -14.84 11.74 4.64
C GLU A 28 -14.55 12.31 6.04
N SER A 29 -14.47 13.64 6.17
CA SER A 29 -14.23 14.30 7.47
C SER A 29 -15.44 14.18 8.41
N LYS A 30 -16.67 14.18 7.87
CA LYS A 30 -17.93 14.11 8.64
C LYS A 30 -18.36 12.67 8.93
N SER A 31 -18.27 11.80 7.94
CA SER A 31 -18.68 10.40 8.06
C SER A 31 -17.62 9.52 8.71
N ARG A 32 -16.34 9.95 8.70
CA ARG A 32 -15.17 9.15 9.11
C ARG A 32 -15.05 7.85 8.30
N ILE A 33 -15.70 7.79 7.14
CA ILE A 33 -15.64 6.69 6.19
C ILE A 33 -14.89 7.19 4.95
N VAL A 34 -13.92 6.41 4.50
CA VAL A 34 -13.20 6.66 3.24
C VAL A 34 -13.58 5.55 2.27
N VAL A 35 -14.11 5.93 1.12
CA VAL A 35 -14.40 5.00 0.03
C VAL A 35 -13.22 5.01 -0.93
N ILE A 36 -12.56 3.87 -1.09
CA ILE A 36 -11.47 3.69 -2.03
C ILE A 36 -12.07 3.18 -3.34
N ILE A 37 -12.10 4.03 -4.36
CA ILE A 37 -12.73 3.74 -5.67
C ILE A 37 -11.72 3.28 -6.73
N ASP A 38 -10.45 3.22 -6.37
CA ASP A 38 -9.33 3.24 -7.30
C ASP A 38 -8.93 1.86 -7.85
N HIS A 39 -9.85 0.89 -7.81
CA HIS A 39 -9.58 -0.52 -8.15
C HIS A 39 -8.41 -1.15 -7.37
N ILE A 40 -8.10 -0.63 -6.18
CA ILE A 40 -7.17 -1.30 -5.27
C ILE A 40 -7.90 -2.48 -4.64
N GLU A 41 -7.37 -3.69 -4.86
CA GLU A 41 -7.90 -4.89 -4.25
C GLU A 41 -7.87 -4.79 -2.72
N PHE A 42 -8.90 -5.32 -2.06
CA PHE A 42 -9.05 -5.21 -0.61
C PHE A 42 -7.83 -5.76 0.15
N ASP A 43 -7.28 -6.89 -0.30
CA ASP A 43 -6.12 -7.51 0.34
C ASP A 43 -4.86 -6.68 0.19
N VAL A 44 -4.66 -6.02 -0.96
CA VAL A 44 -3.54 -5.08 -1.17
C VAL A 44 -3.67 -3.90 -0.22
N PHE A 45 -4.87 -3.32 -0.09
CA PHE A 45 -5.09 -2.23 0.86
C PHE A 45 -4.91 -2.67 2.32
N ARG A 46 -5.30 -3.90 2.65
CA ARG A 46 -5.07 -4.49 3.98
C ARG A 46 -3.59 -4.65 4.28
N GLN A 47 -2.77 -5.05 3.30
CA GLN A 47 -1.32 -5.13 3.45
C GLN A 47 -0.68 -3.76 3.69
N LEU A 48 -1.12 -2.74 2.94
CA LEU A 48 -0.74 -1.35 3.18
C LEU A 48 -1.08 -0.95 4.63
N LEU A 49 -2.29 -1.26 5.09
CA LEU A 49 -2.73 -0.96 6.45
C LEU A 49 -1.82 -1.62 7.50
N ILE A 50 -1.52 -2.91 7.35
CA ILE A 50 -0.61 -3.63 8.26
C ILE A 50 0.75 -2.96 8.32
N TYR A 51 1.29 -2.53 7.18
CA TYR A 51 2.56 -1.81 7.14
C TYR A 51 2.48 -0.48 7.91
N LEU A 52 1.39 0.29 7.75
CA LEU A 52 1.19 1.55 8.45
C LEU A 52 1.19 1.37 9.99
N TYR A 53 0.69 0.24 10.49
CA TYR A 53 0.67 -0.04 11.93
C TYR A 53 1.98 -0.61 12.46
N THR A 54 2.66 -1.45 11.69
CA THR A 54 3.76 -2.28 12.21
C THR A 54 5.13 -1.85 11.69
N GLY A 55 5.18 -1.09 10.59
CA GLY A 55 6.40 -0.80 9.85
C GLY A 55 7.03 -2.03 9.18
N MET A 56 6.39 -3.19 9.26
CA MET A 56 6.92 -4.43 8.70
C MET A 56 6.33 -4.66 7.32
N THR A 57 7.20 -4.97 6.36
CA THR A 57 6.77 -5.46 5.04
C THR A 57 5.92 -6.70 5.26
N PRO A 58 4.68 -6.72 4.77
CA PRO A 58 3.99 -7.99 4.69
C PRO A 58 4.81 -8.96 3.86
N LYS A 59 4.70 -10.26 4.11
CA LYS A 59 5.37 -11.29 3.30
C LYS A 59 4.75 -11.32 1.90
N VAL A 60 5.11 -10.37 1.07
CA VAL A 60 4.66 -10.28 -0.32
C VAL A 60 5.70 -10.99 -1.17
N THR A 61 5.54 -12.30 -1.34
CA THR A 61 6.40 -13.12 -2.20
C THR A 61 5.86 -13.19 -3.63
N GLU A 62 4.61 -12.80 -3.84
CA GLU A 62 3.99 -12.78 -5.15
C GLU A 62 4.26 -11.46 -5.88
N GLU A 63 4.71 -11.58 -7.13
CA GLU A 63 5.03 -10.44 -7.99
C GLU A 63 3.83 -9.52 -8.22
N SER A 64 2.66 -10.10 -8.51
CA SER A 64 1.40 -9.38 -8.75
C SER A 64 1.01 -8.52 -7.55
N ILE A 65 0.98 -9.10 -6.35
CA ILE A 65 0.64 -8.38 -5.13
C ILE A 65 1.70 -7.31 -4.82
N THR A 66 2.98 -7.59 -5.09
CA THR A 66 4.06 -6.61 -4.86
C THR A 66 3.93 -5.40 -5.80
N GLN A 67 3.57 -5.62 -7.06
CA GLN A 67 3.30 -4.54 -8.02
C GLN A 67 2.11 -3.68 -7.61
N LEU A 68 1.00 -4.31 -7.20
CA LEU A 68 -0.18 -3.58 -6.74
C LEU A 68 0.11 -2.80 -5.45
N LEU A 69 0.89 -3.38 -4.53
CA LEU A 69 1.30 -2.71 -3.30
C LEU A 69 2.28 -1.56 -3.56
N PHE A 70 3.14 -1.67 -4.57
CA PHE A 70 3.96 -0.57 -5.06
C PHE A 70 3.10 0.61 -5.54
N VAL A 71 2.08 0.34 -6.37
CA VAL A 71 1.17 1.40 -6.85
C VAL A 71 0.40 2.04 -5.69
N ALA A 72 -0.11 1.24 -4.76
CA ALA A 72 -0.83 1.74 -3.59
C ALA A 72 0.08 2.58 -2.66
N SER A 73 1.31 2.13 -2.42
CA SER A 73 2.27 2.85 -1.56
C SER A 73 2.71 4.17 -2.17
N ASP A 74 2.91 4.25 -3.49
CA ASP A 74 3.18 5.51 -4.19
C ASP A 74 1.99 6.49 -4.06
N LYS A 75 0.77 6.00 -4.35
CA LYS A 75 -0.45 6.81 -4.28
C LYS A 75 -0.68 7.43 -2.90
N TYR A 76 -0.42 6.67 -1.85
CA TYR A 76 -0.65 7.10 -0.47
C TYR A 76 0.59 7.67 0.23
N GLY A 77 1.70 7.87 -0.51
CA GLY A 77 2.91 8.50 0.01
C GLY A 77 3.62 7.68 1.08
N VAL A 78 3.65 6.35 0.95
CA VAL A 78 4.35 5.43 1.86
C VAL A 78 5.70 5.03 1.26
N GLU A 79 6.63 5.98 1.21
CA GLU A 79 7.90 5.83 0.48
C GLU A 79 8.77 4.65 0.94
N ALA A 80 8.81 4.34 2.24
CA ALA A 80 9.56 3.21 2.75
C ALA A 80 9.03 1.87 2.18
N LEU A 81 7.71 1.67 2.18
CA LEU A 81 7.08 0.49 1.60
C LEU A 81 7.29 0.42 0.08
N LYS A 82 7.19 1.57 -0.61
CA LYS A 82 7.46 1.66 -2.05
C LYS A 82 8.88 1.18 -2.39
N TYR A 83 9.87 1.63 -1.62
CA TYR A 83 11.26 1.19 -1.79
C TYR A 83 11.44 -0.32 -1.55
N GLU A 84 10.80 -0.86 -0.52
CA GLU A 84 10.82 -2.29 -0.22
C GLU A 84 10.19 -3.11 -1.36
N CYS A 85 9.05 -2.69 -1.90
CA CYS A 85 8.43 -3.32 -3.07
C CYS A 85 9.38 -3.34 -4.27
N VAL A 86 10.08 -2.24 -4.55
CA VAL A 86 11.08 -2.17 -5.62
C VAL A 86 12.21 -3.20 -5.42
N ASN A 87 12.68 -3.40 -4.19
CA ASN A 87 13.73 -4.38 -3.89
C ASN A 87 13.27 -5.82 -4.11
N VAL A 88 12.03 -6.13 -3.70
CA VAL A 88 11.41 -7.45 -3.95
C VAL A 88 11.29 -7.68 -5.46
N LEU A 89 10.74 -6.72 -6.21
CA LEU A 89 10.58 -6.84 -7.67
C LEU A 89 11.91 -7.02 -8.40
N LYS A 90 12.95 -6.26 -8.02
CA LYS A 90 14.31 -6.44 -8.57
C LYS A 90 14.85 -7.85 -8.31
N THR A 91 14.57 -8.42 -7.13
CA THR A 91 15.00 -9.78 -6.78
C THR A 91 14.29 -10.82 -7.62
N LEU A 92 12.98 -10.68 -7.83
CA LEU A 92 12.18 -11.56 -8.68
C LEU A 92 12.65 -11.52 -10.14
N LEU A 93 12.96 -10.33 -10.67
CA LEU A 93 13.54 -10.19 -12.01
C LEU A 93 14.90 -10.89 -12.16
N LYS A 94 15.79 -10.78 -11.15
CA LYS A 94 17.06 -11.51 -11.14
C LYS A 94 16.86 -13.02 -11.18
N ILE A 95 15.90 -13.55 -10.41
CA ILE A 95 15.59 -15.00 -10.40
C ILE A 95 15.11 -15.45 -11.78
N LYS A 96 14.18 -14.72 -12.40
CA LYS A 96 13.71 -15.03 -13.76
C LYS A 96 14.86 -15.04 -14.77
N ASN A 97 15.74 -14.05 -14.71
CA ASN A 97 16.91 -13.95 -15.59
C ASN A 97 17.94 -15.06 -15.32
N ALA A 98 18.07 -15.52 -14.07
CA ALA A 98 18.95 -16.64 -13.73
C ALA A 98 18.42 -17.97 -14.29
N ILE A 99 17.10 -18.21 -14.20
CA ILE A 99 16.45 -19.42 -14.76
C ILE A 99 16.59 -19.45 -16.29
N LEU A 100 16.44 -18.31 -16.96
CA LEU A 100 16.58 -18.22 -18.43
C LEU A 100 18.00 -18.51 -18.94
N ASN A 101 19.03 -18.42 -18.09
CA ASN A 101 20.43 -18.72 -18.46
C ASN A 101 20.85 -20.17 -18.10
N LEU A 102 19.93 -20.99 -17.59
CA LEU A 102 20.17 -22.38 -17.18
C LEU A 102 19.58 -23.42 -18.15
N PHE A 103 19.04 -22.98 -19.30
CA PHE A 103 18.57 -23.80 -20.41
C PHE A 103 19.16 -23.27 -21.73
#